data_AF-A0A4V1KWT0-F1
#
_entry.id   AF-A0A4V1KWT0-F1
#
_cell.length_a   1.000
_cell.length_b   1.000
_cell.length_c   1.000
_cell.angle_alpha   90.00
_cell.angle_beta   90.00
_cell.angle_gamma   90.00
#
_symmetry.space_group_name_H-M   'P 1'
#
loop_
_entity.id
_entity.type
_entity.pdbx_description
1 polymer ?
#
loop_
_entity_poly.entity_id
_entity_poly.type
_entity_poly.pdbx_seq_one_letter_code
_entity_poly.pdbx_strand_id
1 'polypeptide(L)'
;MTSKVIITCAITGAIHTPSMSPHLPITPDQIVDEAVAASEAGAAILHLHARDPDSGKPDQTPEGFARFLPRLKQRCDAVINLTTGGSPYMKVEERVQPAVRFKPEVASLNMGSINFGLFQLLDRYNDFKFEWERHV
;
A
#
# COMPACT_ATOMS: atom_id res chain seq x y z
N MET A 1 -8.80 30.20 -9.13
CA MET A 1 -8.25 28.84 -8.98
C MET A 1 -7.31 28.85 -7.78
N THR A 2 -7.34 27.80 -6.96
CA THR A 2 -6.39 27.64 -5.86
C THR A 2 -5.02 27.27 -6.43
N SER A 3 -3.95 27.94 -5.98
CA SER A 3 -2.57 27.67 -6.41
C SER A 3 -1.90 26.54 -5.63
N LYS A 4 -2.64 25.86 -4.74
CA LYS A 4 -2.15 24.77 -3.91
C LYS A 4 -2.17 23.47 -4.71
N VAL A 5 -1.03 22.78 -4.72
CA VAL A 5 -0.86 21.48 -5.37
C VAL A 5 -1.03 20.38 -4.32
N ILE A 6 -1.82 19.36 -4.64
CA ILE A 6 -1.98 18.17 -3.79
C ILE A 6 -0.86 17.20 -4.14
N ILE A 7 -0.06 16.84 -3.14
CA ILE A 7 0.94 15.79 -3.24
C ILE A 7 0.38 14.55 -2.54
N THR A 8 0.30 13.45 -3.27
CA THR A 8 -0.05 12.13 -2.73
C THR A 8 1.19 11.25 -2.67
N CYS A 9 1.46 10.63 -1.53
CA CYS A 9 2.53 9.64 -1.40
C CYS A 9 1.93 8.23 -1.30
N ALA A 10 2.34 7.32 -2.20
CA ALA A 10 1.98 5.91 -2.15
C ALA A 10 3.11 5.12 -1.47
N ILE A 11 2.86 4.67 -0.24
CA ILE A 11 3.93 4.29 0.69
C ILE A 11 4.63 2.99 0.31
N THR A 12 3.87 1.95 -0.06
CA THR A 12 4.44 0.61 -0.29
C THR A 12 3.81 -0.17 -1.45
N GLY A 13 2.50 0.01 -1.67
CA GLY A 13 1.78 -0.69 -2.74
C GLY A 13 1.79 -2.21 -2.62
N ALA A 14 1.50 -2.89 -3.73
CA ALA A 14 1.45 -4.36 -3.82
C ALA A 14 2.27 -4.95 -5.00
N ILE A 15 2.99 -4.10 -5.76
CA ILE A 15 3.79 -4.52 -6.93
C ILE A 15 5.21 -4.90 -6.52
N HIS A 16 5.95 -3.96 -5.91
CA HIS A 16 7.31 -4.23 -5.47
C HIS A 16 7.33 -5.27 -4.36
N THR A 17 8.35 -6.12 -4.37
CA THR A 17 8.56 -7.17 -3.38
C THR A 17 9.78 -6.86 -2.49
N PRO A 18 9.89 -7.47 -1.29
CA PRO A 18 10.99 -7.21 -0.35
C PRO A 18 12.40 -7.32 -0.95
N SER A 19 12.61 -8.25 -1.88
CA SER A 19 13.92 -8.49 -2.50
C SER A 19 14.34 -7.38 -3.48
N MET A 20 13.41 -6.56 -3.94
CA MET A 20 13.69 -5.50 -4.92
C MET A 20 14.32 -4.26 -4.26
N SER A 21 14.07 -4.01 -2.98
CA SER A 21 14.64 -2.88 -2.26
C SER A 21 14.59 -3.10 -0.74
N PRO A 22 15.70 -2.86 -0.01
CA PRO A 22 15.69 -2.90 1.46
C PRO A 22 14.89 -1.73 2.08
N HIS A 23 14.51 -0.74 1.28
CA HIS A 23 13.75 0.43 1.72
C HIS A 23 12.24 0.28 1.50
N LEU A 24 11.77 -0.87 1.00
CA LEU A 24 10.33 -1.12 0.87
C LEU A 24 9.69 -1.25 2.26
N PRO A 25 8.72 -0.40 2.63
CA PRO A 25 8.08 -0.50 3.95
C PRO A 25 7.21 -1.76 4.00
N ILE A 26 7.46 -2.63 4.98
CA ILE A 26 6.78 -3.93 5.12
C ILE A 26 5.93 -3.97 6.39
N THR A 27 6.57 -3.75 7.54
CA THR A 27 5.91 -3.86 8.83
C THR A 27 4.97 -2.67 9.06
N PRO A 28 3.94 -2.82 9.92
CA PRO A 28 3.10 -1.70 10.31
C PRO A 28 3.90 -0.51 10.87
N ASP A 29 4.98 -0.75 11.61
CA ASP A 29 5.86 0.31 12.12
C ASP A 29 6.52 1.09 10.98
N GLN A 30 7.14 0.38 10.03
CA GLN A 30 7.77 1.01 8.86
C GLN A 30 6.75 1.78 8.02
N ILE A 31 5.55 1.23 7.80
CA ILE A 31 4.48 1.90 7.05
C ILE A 31 4.07 3.18 7.78
N VAL A 32 3.91 3.15 9.11
CA VAL A 32 3.57 4.34 9.91
C VAL A 32 4.66 5.40 9.80
N ASP A 33 5.92 5.01 10.02
CA ASP A 33 7.03 5.96 10.06
C ASP A 33 7.24 6.65 8.70
N GLU A 34 7.21 5.89 7.60
CA GLU A 34 7.37 6.44 6.25
C GLU A 34 6.17 7.29 5.82
N ALA A 35 4.94 6.92 6.20
CA ALA A 35 3.77 7.76 5.95
C ALA A 35 3.82 9.09 6.72
N VAL A 36 4.23 9.07 7.98
CA VAL A 36 4.36 10.30 8.77
C VAL A 36 5.48 11.17 8.20
N ALA A 37 6.63 10.58 7.87
CA ALA A 37 7.72 11.31 7.22
C ALA A 37 7.28 11.94 5.88
N ALA A 38 6.51 11.20 5.07
CA ALA A 38 5.95 11.73 3.83
C ALA A 38 4.98 12.90 4.07
N SER A 39 4.14 12.81 5.11
CA SER A 39 3.23 13.90 5.50
C SER A 39 4.00 15.14 5.98
N GLU A 40 5.01 14.96 6.84
CA GLU A 40 5.88 16.03 7.33
C GLU A 40 6.66 16.71 6.20
N ALA A 41 7.02 15.95 5.16
CA ALA A 41 7.64 16.46 3.93
C ALA A 41 6.66 17.20 2.99
N GLY A 42 5.35 17.19 3.29
CA GLY A 42 4.33 17.94 2.56
C GLY A 42 3.32 17.11 1.77
N ALA A 43 3.28 15.78 1.92
CA ALA A 43 2.22 14.98 1.35
C ALA A 43 0.89 15.27 2.07
N ALA A 44 -0.12 15.69 1.30
CA ALA A 44 -1.46 15.97 1.80
C ALA A 44 -2.35 14.72 1.83
N ILE A 45 -2.01 13.69 1.04
CA ILE A 45 -2.73 12.41 0.96
C ILE A 45 -1.73 11.26 1.05
N LEU A 46 -2.07 10.24 1.84
CA LEU A 46 -1.29 9.01 1.97
C LEU A 46 -2.09 7.86 1.37
N HIS A 47 -1.55 7.24 0.31
CA HIS A 47 -2.13 6.06 -0.33
C HIS A 47 -1.53 4.78 0.25
N LEU A 48 -2.40 3.94 0.82
CA LEU A 48 -2.00 2.91 1.77
C LEU A 48 -2.41 1.51 1.33
N HIS A 49 -1.48 0.59 1.56
CA HIS A 49 -1.61 -0.86 1.40
C HIS A 49 -1.06 -1.49 2.69
N ALA A 50 -1.61 -2.64 3.09
CA ALA A 50 -1.03 -3.44 4.15
C ALA A 50 -0.19 -4.59 3.56
N ARG A 51 0.77 -5.05 4.35
CA ARG A 51 1.61 -6.21 4.03
C ARG A 51 1.70 -7.11 5.26
N ASP A 52 1.87 -8.39 5.00
CA ASP A 52 2.26 -9.35 6.01
C ASP A 52 3.62 -8.94 6.61
N PRO A 53 3.72 -8.78 7.94
CA PRO A 53 4.90 -8.19 8.58
C PRO A 53 6.14 -9.08 8.49
N ASP A 54 5.96 -10.40 8.33
CA ASP A 54 7.05 -11.36 8.34
C ASP A 54 7.62 -11.58 6.93
N SER A 55 6.74 -11.64 5.93
CA SER A 55 7.08 -11.98 4.54
C SER A 55 6.99 -10.83 3.55
N GLY A 56 6.37 -9.70 3.91
CA GLY A 56 6.11 -8.58 3.00
C GLY A 56 5.07 -8.83 1.92
N LYS A 57 4.40 -9.99 1.95
CA LYS A 57 3.32 -10.33 1.01
C LYS A 57 2.16 -9.34 1.16
N PRO A 58 1.52 -8.87 0.06
CA PRO A 58 0.35 -8.01 0.17
C PRO A 58 -0.75 -8.63 1.04
N ASP A 59 -1.23 -7.88 2.02
CA ASP A 59 -2.31 -8.27 2.93
C ASP A 59 -3.46 -7.28 2.76
N GLN A 60 -4.63 -7.76 2.39
CA GLN A 60 -5.81 -6.93 2.16
C GLN A 60 -6.91 -7.15 3.21
N THR A 61 -6.59 -7.86 4.30
CA THR A 61 -7.51 -8.05 5.42
C THR A 61 -7.70 -6.74 6.20
N PRO A 62 -8.90 -6.45 6.72
CA PRO A 62 -9.09 -5.30 7.61
C PRO A 62 -8.11 -5.31 8.81
N GLU A 63 -7.75 -6.50 9.30
CA GLU A 63 -6.79 -6.71 10.39
C GLU A 63 -5.38 -6.24 10.02
N GLY A 64 -4.95 -6.42 8.77
CA GLY A 64 -3.67 -5.88 8.27
C GLY A 64 -3.62 -4.35 8.40
N PHE A 65 -4.69 -3.66 8.02
CA PHE A 65 -4.79 -2.20 8.10
C PHE A 65 -5.00 -1.69 9.54
N ALA A 66 -5.71 -2.45 10.38
CA ALA A 66 -5.96 -2.09 11.78
C ALA A 66 -4.67 -1.86 12.59
N ARG A 67 -3.56 -2.48 12.17
CA ARG A 67 -2.26 -2.39 12.84
C ARG A 67 -1.60 -1.01 12.71
N PHE A 68 -1.95 -0.21 11.70
CA PHE A 68 -1.31 1.10 11.45
C PHE A 68 -2.27 2.28 11.38
N LEU A 69 -3.53 2.11 10.95
CA LEU A 69 -4.43 3.25 10.75
C LEU A 69 -4.67 4.13 12.00
N PRO A 70 -4.91 3.57 13.21
CA PRO A 70 -5.07 4.39 14.41
C PRO A 70 -3.81 5.21 14.74
N ARG A 71 -2.64 4.64 14.46
CA ARG A 71 -1.33 5.26 14.76
C ARG A 71 -1.03 6.40 13.79
N LEU A 72 -1.37 6.25 12.51
CA LEU A 72 -1.30 7.32 11.53
C LEU A 72 -2.19 8.50 11.91
N LYS A 73 -3.45 8.23 12.25
CA LYS A 73 -4.40 9.27 12.64
C LYS A 73 -3.97 10.05 13.89
N GLN A 74 -3.17 9.44 14.76
CA GLN A 74 -2.61 10.10 15.96
C GLN A 74 -1.38 10.96 15.65
N ARG A 75 -0.70 10.74 14.51
CA ARG A 75 0.61 11.32 14.22
C ARG A 75 0.63 12.30 13.04
N CYS A 76 -0.35 12.26 12.14
CA CYS A 76 -0.43 13.22 11.04
C CYS A 76 -1.89 13.48 10.62
N ASP A 77 -2.13 14.68 10.09
CA ASP A 77 -3.45 15.14 9.60
C ASP A 77 -3.64 14.91 8.09
N ALA A 78 -2.75 14.14 7.44
CA ALA A 78 -2.89 13.82 6.02
C ALA A 78 -4.13 12.95 5.76
N VAL A 79 -4.77 13.18 4.62
CA VAL A 79 -5.93 12.41 4.16
C VAL A 79 -5.53 10.96 3.95
N ILE A 80 -6.30 10.05 4.52
CA ILE A 80 -6.10 8.60 4.40
C ILE A 80 -6.81 8.10 3.14
N ASN A 81 -6.03 7.57 2.19
CA ASN A 81 -6.52 6.92 0.98
C ASN A 81 -6.25 5.42 1.04
N LEU A 82 -7.28 4.61 1.25
CA LEU A 82 -7.13 3.15 1.27
C LEU A 82 -7.29 2.55 -0.12
N THR A 83 -6.44 1.57 -0.42
CA THR A 83 -6.62 0.83 -1.66
C THR A 83 -7.88 -0.04 -1.66
N THR A 84 -8.57 -0.07 -2.80
CA THR A 84 -9.50 -1.16 -3.19
C THR A 84 -8.93 -2.00 -4.35
N GLY A 85 -7.65 -1.79 -4.64
CA GLY A 85 -6.86 -2.54 -5.61
C GLY A 85 -6.18 -3.75 -4.98
N GLY A 86 -5.49 -3.55 -3.86
CA GLY A 86 -4.69 -4.60 -3.23
C GLY A 86 -3.74 -5.27 -4.23
N SER A 87 -3.61 -6.60 -4.13
CA SER A 87 -2.96 -7.42 -5.15
C SER A 87 -3.92 -7.71 -6.33
N PRO A 88 -3.44 -7.70 -7.59
CA PRO A 88 -4.24 -8.09 -8.75
C PRO A 88 -4.83 -9.51 -8.68
N TYR A 89 -4.25 -10.39 -7.86
CA TYR A 89 -4.68 -11.78 -7.67
C TYR A 89 -5.81 -11.96 -6.66
N MET A 90 -6.18 -10.91 -5.93
CA MET A 90 -7.28 -10.93 -4.96
C MET A 90 -8.63 -10.66 -5.62
N LYS A 91 -9.69 -11.24 -5.05
CA LYS A 91 -11.06 -11.00 -5.52
C LYS A 91 -11.53 -9.60 -5.16
N VAL A 92 -12.48 -9.07 -5.93
CA VAL A 92 -13.03 -7.72 -5.69
C VAL A 92 -13.65 -7.64 -4.30
N GLU A 93 -14.40 -8.67 -3.90
CA GLU A 93 -15.09 -8.74 -2.61
C GLU A 93 -14.12 -8.69 -1.43
N GLU A 94 -12.92 -9.28 -1.58
CA GLU A 94 -11.84 -9.24 -0.60
C GLU A 94 -11.22 -7.84 -0.57
N ARG A 95 -10.93 -7.28 -1.76
CA ARG A 95 -10.20 -6.01 -1.92
C ARG A 95 -10.91 -4.82 -1.30
N VAL A 96 -12.25 -4.81 -1.32
CA VAL A 96 -13.05 -3.69 -0.79
C VAL A 96 -13.20 -3.71 0.73
N GLN A 97 -12.92 -4.84 1.40
CA GLN A 97 -13.22 -5.01 2.84
C GLN A 97 -12.58 -3.93 3.73
N PRO A 98 -11.31 -3.52 3.56
CA PRO A 98 -10.72 -2.46 4.39
C PRO A 98 -11.47 -1.14 4.24
N ALA A 99 -11.81 -0.73 3.01
CA ALA A 99 -12.55 0.50 2.77
C ALA A 99 -13.97 0.45 3.37
N VAL A 100 -14.67 -0.69 3.25
CA VAL A 100 -16.00 -0.89 3.86
C VAL A 100 -15.92 -0.81 5.38
N ARG A 101 -14.92 -1.44 5.99
CA ARG A 101 -14.76 -1.52 7.44
C ARG A 101 -14.37 -0.18 8.08
N PHE A 102 -13.41 0.51 7.47
CA PHE A 102 -12.81 1.72 8.05
C PHE A 102 -13.43 3.03 7.55
N LYS A 103 -14.18 3.00 6.44
CA LYS A 103 -14.86 4.16 5.85
C LYS A 103 -13.91 5.37 5.72
N PRO A 104 -12.79 5.22 4.99
CA PRO A 104 -11.80 6.28 4.88
C PRO A 104 -12.36 7.49 4.12
N GLU A 105 -11.70 8.63 4.26
CA GLU A 105 -12.03 9.85 3.53
C GLU A 105 -11.92 9.66 2.01
N VAL A 106 -10.93 8.88 1.58
CA VAL A 106 -10.69 8.52 0.19
C VAL A 106 -10.40 7.02 0.07
N ALA A 107 -10.83 6.42 -1.04
CA ALA A 107 -10.39 5.10 -1.43
C ALA A 107 -10.06 5.08 -2.93
N SER A 108 -8.98 4.38 -3.30
CA SER A 108 -8.61 4.25 -4.72
C SER A 108 -9.65 3.41 -5.45
N LEU A 109 -10.00 3.76 -6.69
CA LEU A 109 -10.94 2.98 -7.52
C LEU A 109 -10.30 2.69 -8.87
N ASN A 110 -10.03 1.41 -9.14
CA ASN A 110 -9.62 0.97 -10.48
C ASN A 110 -10.85 0.98 -11.40
N MET A 111 -10.77 1.68 -12.53
CA MET A 111 -11.93 2.03 -13.37
C MET A 111 -12.26 1.03 -14.48
N GLY A 112 -11.53 -0.06 -14.58
CA GLY A 112 -11.76 -1.06 -15.62
C GLY A 112 -10.85 -2.27 -15.49
N SER A 113 -11.24 -3.35 -16.15
CA SER A 113 -10.44 -4.57 -16.24
C SER A 113 -9.33 -4.39 -17.26
N ILE A 114 -8.10 -4.73 -16.88
CA ILE A 114 -6.93 -4.74 -17.74
C ILE A 114 -6.06 -5.95 -17.41
N ASN A 115 -5.21 -6.37 -18.36
CA ASN A 115 -4.07 -7.20 -18.02
C ASN A 115 -3.05 -6.36 -17.25
N PHE A 116 -2.44 -6.93 -16.20
CA PHE A 116 -1.42 -6.28 -15.39
C PHE A 116 -0.15 -7.13 -15.36
N GLY A 117 0.69 -7.00 -16.39
CA GLY A 117 1.86 -7.88 -16.59
C GLY A 117 3.09 -7.45 -15.80
N LEU A 118 3.43 -8.17 -14.73
CA LEU A 118 4.62 -7.93 -13.89
C LEU A 118 5.79 -8.88 -14.20
N PHE A 119 5.59 -9.88 -15.06
CA PHE A 119 6.54 -10.97 -15.31
C PHE A 119 7.93 -10.53 -15.81
N GLN A 120 8.06 -9.36 -16.45
CA GLN A 120 9.37 -8.84 -16.88
C GLN A 120 10.28 -8.46 -15.70
N LEU A 121 9.75 -8.33 -14.48
CA LEU A 121 10.56 -8.12 -13.29
C LEU A 121 11.47 -9.32 -13.00
N LEU A 122 11.10 -10.53 -13.45
CA LEU A 122 11.93 -11.74 -13.32
C LEU A 122 13.21 -11.67 -14.17
N ASP A 123 13.24 -10.85 -15.23
CA ASP A 123 14.46 -10.66 -16.03
C ASP A 123 15.51 -9.84 -15.26
N ARG A 124 15.06 -9.03 -14.29
CA ARG A 124 15.91 -8.15 -13.48
C ARG A 124 16.25 -8.74 -12.11
N TYR A 125 15.30 -9.42 -11.47
CA TYR A 125 15.46 -9.95 -10.12
C TYR A 125 15.43 -11.46 -10.15
N ASN A 126 16.56 -12.08 -9.80
CA ASN A 126 16.74 -13.54 -9.85
C ASN A 126 16.76 -14.19 -8.46
N ASP A 127 17.21 -13.44 -7.45
CA ASP A 127 17.34 -13.88 -6.06
C ASP A 127 16.20 -13.28 -5.22
N PHE A 128 15.39 -14.15 -4.63
CA PHE A 128 14.24 -13.78 -3.83
C PHE A 128 14.39 -14.30 -2.41
N LYS A 129 14.13 -13.43 -1.43
CA LYS A 129 14.15 -13.73 0.00
C LYS A 129 12.99 -14.65 0.39
N PHE A 130 11.83 -14.50 -0.26
CA PHE A 130 10.64 -15.31 -0.01
C PHE A 130 10.13 -15.95 -1.31
N GLU A 131 9.67 -17.19 -1.21
CA GLU A 131 9.19 -17.97 -2.36
C GLU A 131 8.05 -17.28 -3.12
N TRP A 132 7.12 -16.64 -2.39
CA TRP A 132 5.96 -15.97 -2.99
C TRP A 132 6.33 -14.85 -3.97
N GLU A 133 7.50 -14.24 -3.83
CA GLU A 133 7.92 -13.08 -4.64
C GLU A 133 8.17 -13.45 -6.10
N ARG A 134 8.51 -14.71 -6.39
CA ARG A 134 8.70 -15.17 -7.78
C ARG A 134 7.38 -15.39 -8.52
N HIS A 135 6.27 -15.47 -7.78
CA HIS A 135 4.96 -15.85 -8.29
C HIS A 135 3.97 -14.67 -8.40
N VAL A 136 4.45 -13.44 -8.21
CA VAL A 136 3.68 -12.19 -8.41
C VAL A 136 3.82 -11.59 -9.80
#